data_AF-A0A936DD45-F1
#
_entry.id   AF-A0A936DD45-F1
#
_cell.length_a   1.000
_cell.length_b   1.000
_cell.length_c   1.000
_cell.angle_alpha   90.00
_cell.angle_beta   90.00
_cell.angle_gamma   90.00
#
_symmetry.space_group_name_H-M   'P 1'
#
loop_
_entity.id
_entity.type
_entity.pdbx_description
1 polymer ?
#
loop_
_entity_poly.entity_id
_entity_poly.type
_entity_poly.pdbx_seq_one_letter_code
_entity_poly.pdbx_strand_id
1 'polypeptide(L)'
;MPRNRILFLLLAPVLALSACKKDSAVQETIDLLDKHSKEIKAKVTDATDKKAGVAEAQKYIDANKDDIAKRIKEMGELKGFQVSEEMQSKMASSLVDAAFMCSKIQVDLMSATMEDKDLDASLEKLCKTWDDAVKI
;
A
#
# COMPACT_ATOMS: atom_id res chain seq x y z
N MET A 1 -46.68 10.96 -40.39
CA MET A 1 -47.00 10.16 -39.18
C MET A 1 -47.46 8.77 -39.62
N PRO A 2 -47.19 7.66 -38.90
CA PRO A 2 -46.10 7.36 -37.96
C PRO A 2 -45.40 6.02 -38.32
N ARG A 3 -44.12 5.79 -37.97
CA ARG A 3 -43.61 4.81 -36.98
C ARG A 3 -42.22 4.37 -37.47
N ASN A 4 -41.10 5.00 -37.14
CA ASN A 4 -40.55 5.24 -35.82
C ASN A 4 -40.56 4.00 -34.90
N ARG A 5 -40.06 2.84 -35.37
CA ARG A 5 -39.98 1.61 -34.55
C ARG A 5 -38.82 0.66 -34.79
N ILE A 6 -37.77 1.01 -35.54
CA ILE A 6 -36.60 0.11 -35.73
C ILE A 6 -35.28 0.84 -35.48
N LEU A 7 -35.26 1.79 -34.54
CA LEU A 7 -34.03 2.48 -34.11
C LEU A 7 -33.68 2.20 -32.64
N PHE A 8 -34.21 1.12 -32.05
CA PHE A 8 -34.06 0.80 -30.62
C PHE A 8 -33.32 -0.51 -30.33
N LEU A 9 -32.75 -1.17 -31.34
CA LEU A 9 -32.19 -2.53 -31.20
C LEU A 9 -30.66 -2.60 -31.32
N LEU A 10 -29.96 -1.45 -31.23
CA LEU A 10 -28.50 -1.37 -31.33
C LEU A 10 -27.85 -0.61 -30.16
N LEU A 11 -28.46 -0.64 -28.96
CA LEU A 11 -27.93 0.07 -27.79
C LEU A 11 -27.86 -0.78 -26.51
N ALA A 12 -27.49 -2.06 -26.63
CA ALA A 12 -27.10 -2.87 -25.48
C ALA A 12 -26.16 -3.99 -25.94
N PRO A 13 -24.86 -3.70 -26.09
CA PRO A 13 -23.92 -4.36 -25.19
C PRO A 13 -22.69 -3.48 -24.90
N VAL A 14 -22.85 -2.37 -24.18
CA VAL A 14 -21.67 -1.61 -23.68
C VAL A 14 -21.43 -1.85 -22.18
N LEU A 15 -22.37 -2.46 -21.47
CA LEU A 15 -22.25 -2.78 -20.04
C LEU A 15 -21.72 -4.19 -19.75
N ALA A 16 -21.52 -5.03 -20.77
CA ALA A 16 -20.96 -6.37 -20.58
C ALA A 16 -19.42 -6.39 -20.45
N LEU A 17 -18.75 -5.26 -20.72
CA LEU A 17 -17.28 -5.13 -20.62
C LEU A 17 -16.81 -4.58 -19.26
N SER A 18 -17.71 -4.21 -18.36
CA SER A 18 -17.40 -3.71 -17.00
C SER A 18 -17.40 -4.79 -15.91
N ALA A 19 -17.47 -6.07 -16.28
CA ALA A 19 -17.67 -7.17 -15.31
C ALA A 19 -16.40 -7.87 -14.84
N CYS A 20 -15.21 -7.51 -15.35
CA CYS A 20 -13.98 -7.95 -14.73
C CYS A 20 -13.63 -6.94 -13.64
N LYS A 21 -14.07 -7.24 -12.41
CA LYS A 21 -13.65 -6.50 -11.21
C LYS A 21 -12.13 -6.37 -11.20
N LYS A 22 -11.59 -5.24 -10.76
CA LYS A 22 -10.15 -5.03 -10.62
C LYS A 22 -9.54 -5.71 -9.39
N ASP A 23 -10.21 -6.74 -8.90
CA ASP A 23 -9.86 -7.46 -7.66
C ASP A 23 -8.45 -8.05 -7.72
N SER A 24 -8.01 -8.54 -8.88
CA SER A 24 -6.63 -9.04 -9.06
C SER A 24 -5.59 -7.93 -8.87
N ALA A 25 -5.80 -6.76 -9.48
CA ALA A 25 -4.88 -5.63 -9.35
C ALA A 25 -4.82 -5.08 -7.91
N VAL A 26 -5.97 -5.08 -7.21
CA VAL A 26 -6.03 -4.72 -5.79
C VAL A 26 -5.29 -5.76 -4.95
N GLN A 27 -5.50 -7.06 -5.21
CA GLN A 27 -4.81 -8.13 -4.50
C GLN A 27 -3.29 -8.06 -4.69
N GLU A 28 -2.82 -7.83 -5.92
CA GLU A 28 -1.39 -7.64 -6.20
C GLU A 28 -0.80 -6.47 -5.41
N THR A 29 -1.55 -5.38 -5.26
CA THR A 29 -1.08 -4.22 -4.51
C THR A 29 -1.06 -4.50 -3.00
N ILE A 30 -2.05 -5.21 -2.47
CA ILE A 30 -2.07 -5.67 -1.08
C ILE A 30 -0.85 -6.58 -0.80
N ASP A 31 -0.61 -7.56 -1.66
CA ASP A 31 0.52 -8.49 -1.51
C ASP A 31 1.87 -7.76 -1.55
N LEU A 32 1.99 -6.75 -2.42
CA LEU A 32 3.16 -5.88 -2.52
C LEU A 32 3.36 -5.06 -1.24
N LEU A 33 2.30 -4.46 -0.72
CA LEU A 33 2.35 -3.64 0.49
C LEU A 33 2.74 -4.48 1.72
N ASP A 34 2.13 -5.65 1.86
CA ASP A 34 2.43 -6.62 2.92
C ASP A 34 3.89 -7.10 2.83
N LYS A 35 4.37 -7.39 1.61
CA LYS A 35 5.76 -7.79 1.37
C LYS A 35 6.73 -6.69 1.81
N HIS A 36 6.55 -5.45 1.37
CA HIS A 36 7.45 -4.36 1.72
C HIS A 36 7.41 -4.04 3.22
N SER A 37 6.22 -4.06 3.84
CA SER A 37 6.07 -3.86 5.28
C SER A 37 6.84 -4.91 6.08
N LYS A 38 6.71 -6.20 5.70
CA LYS A 38 7.41 -7.32 6.35
C LYS A 38 8.92 -7.22 6.16
N GLU A 39 9.38 -6.90 4.96
CA GLU A 39 10.81 -6.79 4.66
C GLU A 39 11.45 -5.65 5.46
N ILE A 40 10.81 -4.47 5.51
CA ILE A 40 11.28 -3.34 6.33
C ILE A 40 11.35 -3.73 7.79
N LYS A 41 10.27 -4.34 8.31
CA LYS A 41 10.24 -4.78 9.71
C LYS A 41 11.36 -5.77 10.00
N ALA A 42 11.51 -6.82 9.20
CA ALA A 42 12.53 -7.84 9.38
C ALA A 42 13.95 -7.26 9.39
N LYS A 43 14.26 -6.35 8.44
CA LYS A 43 15.56 -5.67 8.39
C LYS A 43 15.90 -4.92 9.68
N VAL A 44 14.89 -4.39 10.38
CA VAL A 44 15.10 -3.67 11.64
C VAL A 44 15.07 -4.61 12.86
N THR A 45 14.06 -5.48 12.96
CA THR A 45 13.84 -6.31 14.15
C THR A 45 14.83 -7.45 14.28
N ASP A 46 15.29 -8.00 13.15
CA ASP A 46 16.11 -9.21 13.14
C ASP A 46 17.61 -8.87 13.13
N ALA A 47 17.96 -7.61 12.82
CA ALA A 47 19.34 -7.15 12.85
C ALA A 47 19.89 -7.15 14.29
N THR A 48 21.10 -7.69 14.45
CA THR A 48 21.85 -7.62 15.72
C THR A 48 22.28 -6.18 16.02
N ASP A 49 22.74 -5.45 15.01
CA ASP A 49 22.97 -4.01 15.07
C ASP A 49 21.74 -3.27 14.55
N LYS A 50 21.05 -2.56 15.44
CA LYS A 50 19.83 -1.82 15.10
C LYS A 50 20.07 -0.64 14.16
N LYS A 51 21.22 0.04 14.27
CA LYS A 51 21.56 1.13 13.34
C LYS A 51 21.80 0.58 11.93
N ALA A 52 22.52 -0.52 11.83
CA ALA A 52 22.71 -1.19 10.54
C ALA A 52 21.38 -1.66 9.95
N GLY A 53 20.52 -2.28 10.76
CA GLY A 53 19.19 -2.72 10.32
C GLY A 53 18.30 -1.59 9.81
N VAL A 54 18.24 -0.46 10.52
CA VAL A 54 17.51 0.75 10.08
C VAL A 54 18.11 1.31 8.78
N ALA A 55 19.44 1.32 8.64
CA ALA A 55 20.08 1.77 7.41
C ALA A 55 19.79 0.87 6.20
N GLU A 56 19.73 -0.46 6.40
CA GLU A 56 19.34 -1.41 5.35
C GLU A 56 17.86 -1.27 4.98
N ALA A 57 16.98 -1.10 5.97
CA ALA A 57 15.58 -0.81 5.75
C ALA A 57 15.39 0.50 4.98
N GLN A 58 16.16 1.54 5.30
CA GLN A 58 16.15 2.81 4.58
C GLN A 58 16.57 2.64 3.12
N LYS A 59 17.68 1.93 2.84
CA LYS A 59 18.11 1.62 1.46
C LYS A 59 17.03 0.85 0.70
N TYR A 60 16.37 -0.08 1.37
CA TYR A 60 15.30 -0.86 0.78
C TYR A 60 14.11 0.01 0.39
N ILE A 61 13.59 0.86 1.29
CA ILE A 61 12.47 1.72 0.95
C ILE A 61 12.87 2.77 -0.09
N ASP A 62 14.09 3.32 -0.05
CA ASP A 62 14.57 4.27 -1.05
C ASP A 62 14.58 3.70 -2.46
N ALA A 63 14.81 2.39 -2.61
CA ALA A 63 14.79 1.70 -3.90
C ALA A 63 13.38 1.35 -4.40
N ASN A 64 12.37 1.32 -3.52
CA ASN A 64 11.02 0.83 -3.85
C ASN A 64 9.90 1.87 -3.67
N LYS A 65 10.16 3.00 -3.00
CA LYS A 65 9.14 4.00 -2.64
C LYS A 65 8.35 4.55 -3.82
N ASP A 66 8.98 4.72 -4.98
CA ASP A 66 8.31 5.26 -6.16
C ASP A 66 7.30 4.25 -6.75
N ASP A 67 7.62 2.95 -6.72
CA ASP A 67 6.70 1.90 -7.17
C ASP A 67 5.55 1.74 -6.17
N ILE A 68 5.85 1.74 -4.86
CA ILE A 68 4.83 1.70 -3.80
C ILE A 68 3.87 2.88 -3.94
N ALA A 69 4.39 4.11 -4.01
CA ALA A 69 3.58 5.32 -4.16
C ALA A 69 2.70 5.29 -5.42
N LYS A 70 3.25 4.80 -6.54
CA LYS A 70 2.48 4.63 -7.77
C LYS A 70 1.32 3.65 -7.57
N ARG A 71 1.56 2.48 -6.97
CA ARG A 71 0.53 1.46 -6.75
C ARG A 71 -0.56 1.94 -5.80
N ILE A 72 -0.17 2.62 -4.73
CA ILE A 72 -1.11 3.21 -3.76
C ILE A 72 -1.99 4.27 -4.44
N LYS A 73 -1.40 5.14 -5.27
CA LYS A 73 -2.15 6.14 -6.04
C LYS A 73 -3.14 5.48 -7.02
N GLU A 74 -2.69 4.46 -7.76
CA GLU A 74 -3.55 3.70 -8.68
C GLU A 74 -4.74 3.06 -7.94
N MET A 75 -4.54 2.60 -6.70
CA MET A 75 -5.63 2.12 -5.85
C MET A 75 -6.58 3.25 -5.40
N GLY A 76 -6.05 4.41 -5.00
CA GLY A 76 -6.86 5.56 -4.60
C GLY A 76 -7.78 6.10 -5.70
N GLU A 77 -7.40 5.89 -6.96
CA GLU A 77 -8.21 6.26 -8.14
C GLU A 77 -9.34 5.26 -8.45
N LEU A 78 -9.38 4.09 -7.79
CA LEU A 78 -10.43 3.10 -7.98
C LEU A 78 -11.75 3.56 -7.37
N LYS A 79 -12.79 3.61 -8.20
CA LYS A 79 -14.16 3.82 -7.71
C LYS A 79 -14.68 2.53 -7.10
N GLY A 80 -15.37 2.60 -5.95
CA GLY A 80 -15.84 1.41 -5.21
C GLY A 80 -16.59 0.36 -6.04
N PHE A 81 -17.36 0.75 -7.07
CA PHE A 81 -18.03 -0.22 -7.95
C PHE A 81 -17.08 -1.09 -8.80
N GLN A 82 -15.82 -0.66 -8.99
CA GLN A 82 -14.79 -1.38 -9.77
C GLN A 82 -14.17 -2.55 -8.98
N VAL A 83 -14.37 -2.61 -7.66
CA VAL A 83 -13.75 -3.57 -6.74
C VAL A 83 -14.87 -4.29 -5.98
N SER A 84 -14.69 -5.54 -5.58
CA SER A 84 -15.64 -6.24 -4.70
C SER A 84 -15.59 -5.67 -3.27
N GLU A 85 -16.65 -5.87 -2.48
CA GLU A 85 -16.68 -5.45 -1.08
C GLU A 85 -15.60 -6.15 -0.25
N GLU A 86 -15.36 -7.44 -0.53
CA GLU A 86 -14.28 -8.21 0.09
C GLU A 86 -12.91 -7.54 -0.16
N MET A 87 -12.62 -7.19 -1.42
CA MET A 87 -11.35 -6.57 -1.77
C MET A 87 -11.21 -5.15 -1.25
N GLN A 88 -12.30 -4.38 -1.16
CA GLN A 88 -12.30 -3.08 -0.48
C GLN A 88 -11.94 -3.22 1.01
N SER A 89 -12.52 -4.22 1.69
CA SER A 89 -12.23 -4.49 3.09
C SER A 89 -10.78 -4.92 3.31
N LYS A 90 -10.26 -5.85 2.50
CA LYS A 90 -8.85 -6.27 2.57
C LYS A 90 -7.89 -5.12 2.28
N MET A 91 -8.20 -4.29 1.29
CA MET A 91 -7.39 -3.11 0.96
C MET A 91 -7.34 -2.14 2.14
N ALA A 92 -8.48 -1.82 2.75
CA ALA A 92 -8.53 -0.94 3.92
C ALA A 92 -7.72 -1.51 5.10
N SER A 93 -7.83 -2.82 5.36
CA SER A 93 -7.05 -3.48 6.42
C SER A 93 -5.55 -3.43 6.14
N SER A 94 -5.11 -3.75 4.93
CA SER A 94 -3.69 -3.74 4.57
C SER A 94 -3.08 -2.33 4.64
N LEU A 95 -3.83 -1.30 4.23
CA LEU A 95 -3.41 0.10 4.40
C LEU A 95 -3.26 0.49 5.88
N VAL A 96 -4.19 0.05 6.74
CA VAL A 96 -4.11 0.28 8.18
C VAL A 96 -2.90 -0.45 8.78
N ASP A 97 -2.68 -1.71 8.41
CA ASP A 97 -1.52 -2.49 8.87
C ASP A 97 -0.19 -1.89 8.42
N ALA A 98 -0.14 -1.39 7.18
CA ALA A 98 0.97 -0.65 6.63
C ALA A 98 1.23 0.64 7.41
N ALA A 99 0.19 1.43 7.70
CA ALA A 99 0.33 2.64 8.52
C ALA A 99 0.87 2.33 9.93
N PHE A 100 0.45 1.21 10.53
CA PHE A 100 0.92 0.80 11.86
C PHE A 100 2.30 0.12 11.87
N MET A 101 2.90 -0.20 10.71
CA MET A 101 4.21 -0.85 10.64
C MET A 101 5.27 -0.06 11.43
N CYS A 102 5.28 1.25 11.25
CA CYS A 102 6.25 2.12 11.91
C CYS A 102 6.04 2.26 13.40
N SER A 103 4.79 2.37 13.86
CA SER A 103 4.49 2.36 15.28
C SER A 103 4.94 1.07 15.95
N LYS A 104 4.78 -0.08 15.27
CA LYS A 104 5.28 -1.38 15.79
C LYS A 104 6.80 -1.37 15.95
N ILE A 105 7.55 -0.89 14.93
CA ILE A 105 9.02 -0.80 15.03
C ILE A 105 9.46 0.18 16.11
N GLN A 106 8.80 1.34 16.23
CA GLN A 106 9.11 2.33 17.26
C GLN A 106 8.90 1.77 18.67
N VAL A 107 7.84 0.99 18.89
CA VAL A 107 7.63 0.28 20.16
C VAL A 107 8.72 -0.77 20.38
N ASP A 108 9.05 -1.57 19.37
CA ASP A 108 10.08 -2.62 19.45
C ASP A 108 11.48 -2.04 19.77
N LEU A 109 11.78 -0.82 19.30
CA LEU A 109 13.06 -0.14 19.49
C LEU A 109 13.06 0.95 20.58
N MET A 110 11.96 1.16 21.29
CA MET A 110 11.77 2.33 22.18
C MET A 110 12.92 2.51 23.18
N SER A 111 13.35 1.44 23.86
CA SER A 111 14.46 1.53 24.81
C SER A 111 15.79 1.90 24.13
N ALA A 112 16.04 1.36 22.94
CA ALA A 112 17.27 1.62 22.18
C ALA A 112 17.31 3.05 21.64
N THR A 113 16.19 3.59 21.16
CA THR A 113 16.10 4.96 20.64
C THR A 113 16.15 6.02 21.75
N MET A 114 15.71 5.68 22.98
CA MET A 114 15.87 6.55 24.13
C MET A 114 17.35 6.77 24.51
N GLU A 115 18.17 5.74 24.36
CA GLU A 115 19.60 5.76 24.67
C GLU A 115 20.47 6.26 23.50
N ASP A 116 19.96 6.15 22.27
CA ASP A 116 20.69 6.47 21.04
C ASP A 116 19.90 7.41 20.12
N LYS A 117 20.25 8.70 20.16
CA LYS A 117 19.59 9.75 19.37
C LYS A 117 19.78 9.63 17.87
N ASP A 118 20.89 9.04 17.42
CA ASP A 118 21.12 8.84 15.99
C ASP A 118 20.25 7.69 15.45
N LEU A 119 20.04 6.65 16.26
CA LEU A 119 19.11 5.57 15.94
C LEU A 119 17.67 6.11 15.87
N ASP A 120 17.27 6.94 16.83
CA ASP A 120 15.96 7.60 16.86
C ASP A 120 15.71 8.41 15.59
N ALA A 121 16.62 9.33 15.25
CA ALA A 121 16.51 10.16 14.03
C ALA A 121 16.50 9.32 12.74
N SER A 122 17.26 8.22 12.69
CA SER A 122 17.28 7.32 11.54
C SER A 122 15.96 6.56 11.40
N LEU A 123 15.37 6.13 12.52
CA LEU A 123 14.08 5.46 12.53
C LEU A 123 12.94 6.41 12.16
N GLU A 124 12.95 7.64 12.66
CA GLU A 124 11.99 8.68 12.24
C GLU A 124 12.05 8.94 10.74
N LYS A 125 13.26 9.02 10.16
CA LYS A 125 13.44 9.18 8.72
C LYS A 125 12.87 8.00 7.93
N LEU A 126 13.15 6.77 8.37
CA LEU A 126 12.60 5.56 7.77
C LEU A 126 11.08 5.62 7.77
N CYS A 127 10.50 5.99 8.92
CA CYS A 127 9.06 6.04 9.09
C CYS A 127 8.37 7.13 8.30
N LYS A 128 8.99 8.30 8.20
CA LYS A 128 8.52 9.34 7.29
C LYS A 128 8.57 8.90 5.83
N THR A 129 9.66 8.25 5.41
CA THR A 129 9.81 7.77 4.03
C THR A 129 8.72 6.73 3.68
N TRP A 130 8.40 5.86 4.63
CA TRP A 130 7.31 4.88 4.48
C TRP A 130 5.94 5.56 4.42
N ASP A 131 5.63 6.44 5.38
CA ASP A 131 4.36 7.17 5.43
C ASP A 131 4.10 7.96 4.15
N ASP A 132 5.12 8.67 3.65
CA ASP A 132 5.06 9.40 2.38
C ASP A 132 4.79 8.46 1.19
N ALA A 133 5.32 7.23 1.21
CA ALA A 133 5.13 6.26 0.14
C ALA A 133 3.74 5.58 0.16
N VAL A 134 3.12 5.41 1.33
CA VAL A 134 1.82 4.73 1.48
C VAL A 134 0.62 5.68 1.58
N LYS A 135 0.87 6.98 1.41
CA LYS A 135 -0.16 8.00 1.42
C LYS A 135 -1.02 7.95 0.17
N ILE A 136 -2.35 7.96 0.37
CA ILE A 136 -3.37 8.06 -0.69
C ILE A 136 -3.69 9.53 -0.98
#